data_AF-A0A534VEA9-F1
#
_entry.id   AF-A0A534VEA9-F1
#
_cell.length_a   1.000
_cell.length_b   1.000
_cell.length_c   1.000
_cell.angle_alpha   90.00
_cell.angle_beta   90.00
_cell.angle_gamma   90.00
#
_symmetry.space_group_name_H-M   'P 1'
#
loop_
_entity.id
_entity.type
_entity.pdbx_description
1 polymer ?
#
loop_
_entity_poly.entity_id
_entity_poly.type
_entity_poly.pdbx_seq_one_letter_code
_entity_poly.pdbx_strand_id
1 'polypeptide(L)'
;MSNARRVMRACGYQPVTAKSRGLPPNGPAAHKADDARGGHHAERQAPDLEIQARPQTRAARRRRPRPRAAARRARRGGEHHDPRAVRPRGGARAPARREADLPAGRPHPSAAVRRRARWRRMMQLFFMHVGSFVAVIVYFTLAGRAEYSPAGVRTALVVALGIATAYIWLARRAGELKQFDAGLWALFAAGTVATSAGFRPVASLFERYSPALLFTTLGLTAVVPPLLGREPFTYYYARRQTPPWQQRLPEFAAINRVMTGYWVLVFFTAAGLAASAPTDWRFTALFPNLLTFGAGMTATWWLPLLYLKLFPPELPTAIEPLLMGMPLAFDRKAAGDGRAVIQFRVSGAEAGDYHVRVEGGTCRSFAGPAPAPDLVVHTPDTVWKRIARGELDGGQALQDGLYRVEGDLAVLAKMDEWFTPPRGARRTG
;
A
#
# COMPACT_ATOMS: atom_id res chain seq x y z
N MET A 1 -11.06 5.19 13.49
CA MET A 1 -9.70 5.16 14.10
C MET A 1 -8.85 4.07 13.41
N SER A 2 -7.52 4.08 13.56
CA SER A 2 -6.61 3.33 12.65
C SER A 2 -6.58 1.81 12.84
N ASN A 3 -6.58 1.07 11.71
CA ASN A 3 -6.37 -0.38 11.62
C ASN A 3 -5.09 -0.87 12.33
N ALA A 4 -4.05 -0.03 12.42
CA ALA A 4 -2.78 -0.39 13.07
C ALA A 4 -2.97 -0.92 14.52
N ARG A 5 -3.97 -0.42 15.26
CA ARG A 5 -4.27 -0.90 16.63
C ARG A 5 -4.90 -2.30 16.68
N ARG A 6 -5.43 -2.83 15.56
CA ARG A 6 -5.83 -4.25 15.45
C ARG A 6 -4.67 -5.13 14.99
N VAL A 7 -3.83 -4.66 14.06
CA VAL A 7 -2.64 -5.40 13.61
C VAL A 7 -1.71 -5.73 14.79
N MET A 8 -1.41 -4.76 15.66
CA MET A 8 -0.61 -4.97 16.88
C MET A 8 -1.23 -5.91 17.95
N ARG A 9 -2.47 -6.40 17.75
CA ARG A 9 -3.07 -7.48 18.57
C ARG A 9 -3.29 -8.78 17.78
N ALA A 10 -3.15 -8.75 16.45
CA ALA A 10 -3.32 -9.91 15.58
C ALA A 10 -1.99 -10.61 15.30
N CYS A 11 -0.89 -9.85 15.20
CA CYS A 11 0.48 -10.36 15.07
C CYS A 11 1.04 -10.90 16.41
N GLY A 12 0.26 -11.77 17.08
CA GLY A 12 0.69 -12.48 18.28
C GLY A 12 1.78 -13.48 17.90
N TYR A 13 3.03 -13.10 18.13
CA TYR A 13 4.23 -13.90 17.82
C TYR A 13 4.19 -15.24 18.56
N GLN A 14 3.73 -16.31 17.88
CA GLN A 14 3.90 -17.69 18.34
C GLN A 14 5.10 -18.29 17.62
N PRO A 15 6.13 -18.79 18.35
CA PRO A 15 7.31 -19.38 17.74
C PRO A 15 6.98 -20.75 17.12
N VAL A 16 7.49 -21.00 15.93
CA VAL A 16 7.46 -22.34 15.30
C VAL A 16 8.33 -23.29 16.12
N THR A 17 7.73 -24.37 16.64
CA THR A 17 8.43 -25.44 17.34
C THR A 17 8.82 -26.54 16.35
N ALA A 18 10.11 -26.84 16.27
CA ALA A 18 10.64 -27.89 15.39
C ALA A 18 11.63 -28.79 16.15
N LYS A 19 11.17 -29.96 16.64
CA LYS A 19 11.96 -31.20 16.68
C LYS A 19 11.17 -32.46 17.10
N SER A 20 11.17 -33.43 16.20
CA SER A 20 11.37 -34.88 16.42
C SER A 20 10.79 -35.60 17.66
N ARG A 21 9.83 -36.49 17.40
CA ARG A 21 9.88 -37.94 17.72
C ARG A 21 9.46 -38.67 16.43
N GLY A 22 9.87 -39.90 16.09
CA GLY A 22 10.63 -40.91 16.83
C GLY A 22 9.98 -42.29 16.55
N LEU A 23 10.60 -43.13 15.72
CA LEU A 23 10.24 -44.55 15.53
C LEU A 23 10.47 -45.34 16.86
N PRO A 24 9.97 -46.57 17.07
CA PRO A 24 9.79 -47.66 16.08
C PRO A 24 8.42 -48.40 16.22
N PRO A 25 8.28 -49.73 16.01
CA PRO A 25 8.12 -50.34 14.69
C PRO A 25 6.82 -51.19 14.54
N ASN A 26 6.44 -51.52 13.30
CA ASN A 26 6.03 -52.87 12.85
C ASN A 26 5.45 -52.83 11.42
N GLY A 27 5.75 -53.85 10.60
CA GLY A 27 4.94 -54.24 9.43
C GLY A 27 3.98 -55.38 9.79
N PRO A 28 3.43 -56.18 8.84
CA PRO A 28 3.61 -56.20 7.37
C PRO A 28 2.34 -55.62 6.66
N ALA A 29 2.04 -55.78 5.36
CA ALA A 29 2.59 -56.66 4.31
C ALA A 29 2.52 -56.06 2.89
N ALA A 30 3.12 -56.81 1.96
CA ALA A 30 3.37 -56.50 0.55
C ALA A 30 2.14 -56.22 -0.33
N HIS A 31 2.40 -55.50 -1.43
CA HIS A 31 2.03 -55.99 -2.77
C HIS A 31 3.09 -55.61 -3.81
N LYS A 32 3.29 -56.46 -4.84
CA LYS A 32 4.26 -56.27 -5.93
C LYS A 32 3.67 -55.55 -7.16
N ALA A 33 4.53 -54.86 -7.92
CA ALA A 33 4.48 -54.77 -9.39
C ALA A 33 5.87 -54.34 -9.97
N ASP A 34 6.30 -54.90 -11.11
CA ASP A 34 7.69 -54.93 -11.62
C ASP A 34 7.69 -54.82 -13.19
N ASP A 35 8.65 -54.31 -13.99
CA ASP A 35 9.91 -53.54 -13.79
C ASP A 35 9.68 -52.03 -14.19
N ALA A 36 9.94 -51.44 -15.37
CA ALA A 36 10.71 -51.81 -16.58
C ALA A 36 11.49 -50.60 -17.18
N ARG A 37 12.75 -50.45 -16.75
CA ARG A 37 13.98 -49.99 -17.48
C ARG A 37 13.91 -49.08 -18.74
N GLY A 38 14.86 -48.14 -18.81
CA GLY A 38 15.39 -47.53 -20.05
C GLY A 38 14.82 -46.15 -20.41
N GLY A 39 15.60 -45.09 -20.67
CA GLY A 39 17.06 -44.92 -20.65
C GLY A 39 17.66 -44.62 -22.03
N HIS A 40 17.89 -43.34 -22.35
CA HIS A 40 18.70 -42.92 -23.50
C HIS A 40 19.35 -41.54 -23.29
N HIS A 41 20.58 -41.38 -23.77
CA HIS A 41 21.27 -40.09 -23.87
C HIS A 41 20.72 -39.25 -25.03
N ALA A 42 20.71 -37.92 -24.86
CA ALA A 42 20.67 -36.96 -25.97
C ALA A 42 21.40 -35.66 -25.59
N GLU A 43 22.67 -35.57 -25.96
CA GLU A 43 23.53 -34.39 -25.79
C GLU A 43 23.31 -33.37 -26.92
N ARG A 44 23.23 -32.07 -26.57
CA ARG A 44 23.35 -30.88 -27.43
C ARG A 44 23.34 -29.64 -26.53
N GLN A 45 24.49 -29.01 -26.27
CA GLN A 45 25.06 -27.92 -27.08
C GLN A 45 24.14 -26.69 -27.18
N ALA A 46 24.53 -25.62 -26.48
CA ALA A 46 24.12 -24.25 -26.78
C ALA A 46 24.93 -23.69 -27.97
N PRO A 47 24.54 -22.52 -28.47
CA PRO A 47 25.54 -21.51 -28.79
C PRO A 47 25.28 -20.18 -28.07
N ASP A 48 26.34 -19.47 -27.74
CA ASP A 48 26.31 -18.11 -27.19
C ASP A 48 25.78 -17.09 -28.19
N LEU A 49 25.29 -15.95 -27.67
CA LEU A 49 24.96 -14.78 -28.49
C LEU A 49 25.30 -13.49 -27.73
N GLU A 50 26.59 -13.20 -27.65
CA GLU A 50 27.12 -11.98 -27.05
C GLU A 50 27.27 -10.83 -28.08
N ILE A 51 27.17 -9.60 -27.59
CA ILE A 51 27.65 -8.35 -28.22
C ILE A 51 27.10 -8.03 -29.63
N GLN A 52 26.17 -7.07 -29.67
CA GLN A 52 26.40 -5.89 -30.51
C GLN A 52 25.83 -4.62 -29.87
N ALA A 53 26.57 -3.52 -29.97
CA ALA A 53 26.28 -2.24 -29.32
C ALA A 53 26.67 -1.07 -30.23
N ARG A 54 26.22 0.15 -29.85
CA ARG A 54 26.40 1.48 -30.49
C ARG A 54 25.20 1.93 -31.38
N PRO A 55 25.05 3.25 -31.65
CA PRO A 55 25.89 4.37 -31.23
C PRO A 55 25.22 5.39 -30.29
N GLN A 56 26.05 6.07 -29.49
CA GLN A 56 25.68 7.32 -28.82
C GLN A 56 25.78 8.48 -29.82
N THR A 57 24.73 9.27 -30.00
CA THR A 57 24.82 10.59 -30.66
C THR A 57 25.17 11.68 -29.65
N ARG A 58 26.19 12.47 -29.99
CA ARG A 58 26.74 13.53 -29.12
C ARG A 58 26.05 14.88 -29.31
N ALA A 59 26.24 15.73 -28.31
CA ALA A 59 26.28 17.19 -28.37
C ALA A 59 24.98 18.01 -28.52
N ALA A 60 24.54 18.56 -27.38
CA ALA A 60 24.01 19.93 -27.31
C ALA A 60 24.40 20.60 -25.97
N ARG A 61 25.64 21.09 -25.84
CA ARG A 61 26.06 21.91 -24.68
C ARG A 61 25.27 23.23 -24.67
N ARG A 62 24.46 23.49 -23.64
CA ARG A 62 24.03 24.86 -23.29
C ARG A 62 24.66 25.29 -21.94
N ARG A 63 25.37 26.42 -21.98
CA ARG A 63 26.17 26.97 -20.86
C ARG A 63 25.27 27.65 -19.82
N ARG A 64 25.67 27.59 -18.54
CA ARG A 64 25.19 28.52 -17.49
C ARG A 64 25.78 29.93 -17.72
N PRO A 65 25.01 31.01 -17.50
CA PRO A 65 25.57 32.35 -17.33
C PRO A 65 25.29 32.96 -15.94
N ARG A 66 26.37 33.22 -15.19
CA ARG A 66 26.51 34.20 -14.10
C ARG A 66 28.03 34.56 -14.04
N PRO A 67 28.45 35.70 -13.47
CA PRO A 67 27.67 36.78 -12.85
C PRO A 67 27.86 38.14 -13.55
N ARG A 68 27.18 39.19 -13.06
CA ARG A 68 27.74 40.55 -13.02
C ARG A 68 27.42 41.16 -11.65
N ALA A 69 28.41 41.79 -11.05
CA ALA A 69 28.26 42.64 -9.87
C ALA A 69 28.15 44.10 -10.29
N ALA A 70 27.52 44.93 -9.46
CA ALA A 70 27.55 46.38 -9.56
C ALA A 70 27.64 46.96 -8.15
N ALA A 71 28.54 47.94 -7.96
CA ALA A 71 28.78 48.64 -6.70
C ALA A 71 28.78 50.16 -6.93
N ARG A 72 28.92 50.96 -5.84
CA ARG A 72 28.71 52.44 -5.70
C ARG A 72 27.29 52.79 -5.24
N ARG A 73 27.04 53.78 -4.36
CA ARG A 73 27.85 54.73 -3.55
C ARG A 73 27.11 54.87 -2.18
N ALA A 74 27.70 55.08 -0.99
CA ALA A 74 28.79 55.95 -0.53
C ALA A 74 28.40 57.44 -0.24
N ARG A 75 27.98 57.70 1.02
CA ARG A 75 28.09 58.94 1.85
C ARG A 75 28.18 58.41 3.31
N ARG A 76 29.16 58.67 4.19
CA ARG A 76 29.97 59.84 4.65
C ARG A 76 29.22 60.83 5.55
N GLY A 77 29.86 61.13 6.70
CA GLY A 77 29.38 61.97 7.83
C GLY A 77 29.12 61.13 9.10
N GLY A 78 29.74 61.36 10.26
CA GLY A 78 30.91 62.20 10.57
C GLY A 78 30.83 62.87 11.95
N GLU A 79 31.49 62.27 12.96
CA GLU A 79 31.78 62.83 14.32
C GLU A 79 30.54 63.27 15.16
N HIS A 80 30.61 63.59 16.47
CA HIS A 80 31.73 63.80 17.42
C HIS A 80 31.49 63.08 18.78
N HIS A 81 32.39 63.27 19.75
CA HIS A 81 32.42 62.59 21.05
C HIS A 81 32.87 63.55 22.17
N ASP A 82 32.15 63.63 23.30
CA ASP A 82 32.67 63.94 24.66
C ASP A 82 31.57 63.75 25.75
N PRO A 83 31.87 63.75 27.08
CA PRO A 83 31.06 63.04 28.08
C PRO A 83 30.67 63.83 29.36
N ARG A 84 30.22 63.08 30.39
CA ARG A 84 29.77 63.52 31.75
C ARG A 84 28.34 64.10 31.74
N ALA A 85 27.53 64.03 32.81
CA ALA A 85 27.82 63.68 34.21
C ALA A 85 26.61 63.02 34.96
N VAL A 86 26.85 62.63 36.23
CA VAL A 86 25.88 62.36 37.32
C VAL A 86 25.07 61.03 37.29
N ARG A 87 25.12 60.30 38.42
CA ARG A 87 24.19 59.24 38.88
C ARG A 87 23.29 59.83 39.99
N PRO A 88 22.07 59.29 40.22
CA PRO A 88 21.94 58.37 41.36
C PRO A 88 21.10 57.10 41.09
N ARG A 89 21.05 56.23 42.10
CA ARG A 89 20.54 54.85 42.07
C ARG A 89 19.01 54.75 41.90
N GLY A 90 18.56 53.78 41.12
CA GLY A 90 17.19 53.24 41.10
C GLY A 90 17.24 51.74 40.79
N GLY A 91 16.35 50.94 41.40
CA GLY A 91 16.45 49.47 41.38
C GLY A 91 16.18 48.83 40.02
N ALA A 92 17.19 48.18 39.44
CA ALA A 92 17.05 47.43 38.20
C ALA A 92 16.38 46.06 38.43
N ARG A 93 15.07 45.97 38.18
CA ARG A 93 14.45 44.67 37.84
C ARG A 93 15.10 44.13 36.57
N ALA A 94 15.43 42.84 36.55
CA ALA A 94 15.95 42.20 35.34
C ALA A 94 14.90 42.34 34.21
N PRO A 95 15.29 42.78 32.98
CA PRO A 95 14.36 42.88 31.88
C PRO A 95 13.90 41.47 31.46
N ALA A 96 12.59 41.28 31.30
CA ALA A 96 12.05 40.03 30.76
C ALA A 96 12.70 39.73 29.40
N ARG A 97 13.21 38.50 29.22
CA ARG A 97 13.73 38.07 27.92
C ARG A 97 12.61 38.20 26.89
N ARG A 98 12.87 38.91 25.79
CA ARG A 98 11.91 39.03 24.69
C ARG A 98 11.60 37.64 24.15
N GLU A 99 10.31 37.33 24.06
CA GLU A 99 9.75 36.04 23.62
C GLU A 99 9.78 35.93 22.08
N ALA A 100 10.94 36.25 21.49
CA ALA A 100 11.08 36.64 20.10
C ALA A 100 12.19 35.85 19.37
N ASP A 101 12.23 34.52 19.58
CA ASP A 101 13.00 33.57 18.76
C ASP A 101 12.35 32.17 18.71
N LEU A 102 11.00 32.13 18.71
CA LEU A 102 10.27 30.92 18.32
C LEU A 102 10.26 30.80 16.77
N PRO A 103 10.78 29.71 16.18
CA PRO A 103 10.84 29.57 14.73
C PRO A 103 9.42 29.56 14.15
N ALA A 104 9.16 30.50 13.23
CA ALA A 104 7.81 30.80 12.75
C ALA A 104 7.05 29.55 12.27
N GLY A 105 5.85 29.36 12.82
CA GLY A 105 4.98 28.22 12.50
C GLY A 105 4.76 28.09 10.99
N ARG A 106 4.83 26.84 10.49
CA ARG A 106 4.81 26.53 9.05
C ARG A 106 3.69 27.31 8.34
N PRO A 107 3.99 28.08 7.27
CA PRO A 107 3.05 29.04 6.70
C PRO A 107 1.75 28.34 6.28
N HIS A 108 0.62 28.83 6.80
CA HIS A 108 -0.68 28.22 6.53
C HIS A 108 -0.96 28.21 5.01
N PRO A 109 -1.28 27.05 4.41
CA PRO A 109 -1.46 26.95 2.97
C PRO A 109 -2.60 27.86 2.51
N SER A 110 -2.36 28.65 1.45
CA SER A 110 -3.26 29.71 1.01
C SER A 110 -4.66 29.18 0.65
N ALA A 111 -5.68 30.05 0.67
CA ALA A 111 -7.06 29.66 0.38
C ALA A 111 -7.22 28.94 -0.98
N ALA A 112 -6.43 29.33 -1.99
CA ALA A 112 -6.37 28.66 -3.28
C ALA A 112 -5.80 27.23 -3.19
N VAL A 113 -4.72 27.02 -2.44
CA VAL A 113 -4.15 25.68 -2.17
C VAL A 113 -5.16 24.83 -1.40
N ARG A 114 -5.85 25.38 -0.38
CA ARG A 114 -6.89 24.66 0.38
C ARG A 114 -8.08 24.27 -0.51
N ARG A 115 -8.53 25.15 -1.42
CA ARG A 115 -9.59 24.84 -2.40
C ARG A 115 -9.14 23.74 -3.39
N ARG A 116 -7.95 23.85 -4.00
CA ARG A 116 -7.39 22.82 -4.90
C ARG A 116 -7.23 21.46 -4.20
N ALA A 117 -6.75 21.44 -2.95
CA ALA A 117 -6.63 20.21 -2.16
C ALA A 117 -7.99 19.59 -1.78
N ARG A 118 -9.01 20.41 -1.48
CA ARG A 118 -10.40 19.93 -1.27
C ARG A 118 -10.96 19.31 -2.55
N TRP A 119 -10.81 20.00 -3.68
CA TRP A 119 -11.27 19.50 -4.99
C TRP A 119 -10.61 18.18 -5.37
N ARG A 120 -9.27 18.06 -5.22
CA ARG A 120 -8.55 16.80 -5.49
C ARG A 120 -9.10 15.64 -4.67
N ARG A 121 -9.32 15.82 -3.35
CA ARG A 121 -9.91 14.77 -2.51
C ARG A 121 -11.33 14.39 -2.94
N MET A 122 -12.15 15.38 -3.33
CA MET A 122 -13.51 15.14 -3.82
C MET A 122 -13.52 14.32 -5.12
N MET A 123 -12.64 14.66 -6.07
CA MET A 123 -12.45 13.89 -7.31
C MET A 123 -11.94 12.47 -7.03
N GLN A 124 -10.99 12.30 -6.12
CA GLN A 124 -10.49 10.97 -5.74
C GLN A 124 -11.59 10.09 -5.13
N LEU A 125 -12.45 10.64 -4.25
CA LEU A 125 -13.62 9.92 -3.72
C LEU A 125 -14.61 9.55 -4.83
N PHE A 126 -14.87 10.47 -5.77
CA PHE A 126 -15.74 10.22 -6.92
C PHE A 126 -15.22 9.06 -7.79
N PHE A 127 -13.95 9.10 -8.24
CA PHE A 127 -13.39 8.03 -9.08
C PHE A 127 -13.22 6.70 -8.34
N MET A 128 -13.02 6.71 -7.03
CA MET A 128 -12.80 5.51 -6.22
C MET A 128 -14.09 4.77 -5.86
N HIS A 129 -15.21 5.47 -5.66
CA HIS A 129 -16.45 4.88 -5.14
C HIS A 129 -17.69 5.06 -6.01
N VAL A 130 -17.83 6.16 -6.76
CA VAL A 130 -19.12 6.56 -7.37
C VAL A 130 -19.11 6.44 -8.88
N GLY A 131 -18.06 6.95 -9.54
CA GLY A 131 -18.07 7.24 -10.98
C GLY A 131 -18.43 6.05 -11.88
N SER A 132 -17.85 4.88 -11.63
CA SER A 132 -18.11 3.65 -12.38
C SER A 132 -19.57 3.21 -12.35
N PHE A 133 -20.26 3.48 -11.23
CA PHE A 133 -21.64 3.07 -11.02
C PHE A 133 -22.66 4.11 -11.49
N VAL A 134 -22.25 5.30 -11.93
CA VAL A 134 -23.20 6.32 -12.46
C VAL A 134 -23.94 5.78 -13.69
N ALA A 135 -23.23 5.13 -14.62
CA ALA A 135 -23.85 4.49 -15.78
C ALA A 135 -24.81 3.35 -15.38
N VAL A 136 -24.47 2.59 -14.34
CA VAL A 136 -25.29 1.49 -13.79
C VAL A 136 -26.57 2.04 -13.15
N ILE A 137 -26.47 3.06 -12.29
CA ILE A 137 -27.61 3.70 -11.63
C ILE A 137 -28.56 4.30 -12.68
N VAL A 138 -28.03 5.00 -13.69
CA VAL A 138 -28.85 5.55 -14.79
C VAL A 138 -29.48 4.43 -15.61
N TYR A 139 -28.76 3.35 -15.92
CA TYR A 139 -29.30 2.20 -16.63
C TYR A 139 -30.53 1.61 -15.93
N PHE A 140 -30.39 1.20 -14.66
CA PHE A 140 -31.49 0.60 -13.90
C PHE A 140 -32.64 1.59 -13.64
N THR A 141 -32.35 2.88 -13.49
CA THR A 141 -33.39 3.92 -13.35
C THR A 141 -34.22 4.08 -14.63
N LEU A 142 -33.59 4.06 -15.81
CA LEU A 142 -34.29 4.20 -17.10
C LEU A 142 -35.00 2.91 -17.51
N ALA A 143 -34.35 1.75 -17.37
CA ALA A 143 -34.95 0.46 -17.68
C ALA A 143 -36.15 0.16 -16.76
N GLY A 144 -36.03 0.42 -15.46
CA GLY A 144 -37.12 0.24 -14.49
C GLY A 144 -38.31 1.18 -14.73
N ARG A 145 -38.07 2.45 -15.09
CA ARG A 145 -39.14 3.41 -15.48
C ARG A 145 -39.86 3.05 -16.77
N ALA A 146 -39.24 2.24 -17.63
CA ALA A 146 -39.82 1.74 -18.86
C ALA A 146 -40.25 0.26 -18.75
N GLU A 147 -40.41 -0.24 -17.52
CA GLU A 147 -40.86 -1.60 -17.18
C GLU A 147 -40.08 -2.72 -17.89
N TYR A 148 -38.79 -2.48 -18.15
CA TYR A 148 -37.90 -3.34 -18.94
C TYR A 148 -38.41 -3.68 -20.36
N SER A 149 -39.30 -2.85 -20.92
CA SER A 149 -39.75 -2.97 -22.30
C SER A 149 -38.57 -2.94 -23.29
N PRO A 150 -38.62 -3.64 -24.44
CA PRO A 150 -37.48 -3.74 -25.37
C PRO A 150 -36.94 -2.38 -25.85
N ALA A 151 -37.85 -1.42 -26.11
CA ALA A 151 -37.47 -0.06 -26.50
C ALA A 151 -36.87 0.74 -25.33
N GLY A 152 -37.39 0.57 -24.11
CA GLY A 152 -36.86 1.17 -22.89
C GLY A 152 -35.46 0.65 -22.56
N VAL A 153 -35.27 -0.68 -22.60
CA VAL A 153 -33.98 -1.34 -22.37
C VAL A 153 -32.94 -0.89 -23.38
N ARG A 154 -33.25 -0.90 -24.69
CA ARG A 154 -32.35 -0.39 -25.74
C ARG A 154 -31.95 1.07 -25.49
N THR A 155 -32.91 1.93 -25.12
CA THR A 155 -32.65 3.35 -24.84
C THR A 155 -31.77 3.53 -23.60
N ALA A 156 -32.06 2.79 -22.52
CA ALA A 156 -31.27 2.79 -21.30
C ALA A 156 -29.82 2.31 -21.54
N LEU A 157 -29.62 1.27 -22.38
CA LEU A 157 -28.30 0.76 -22.76
C LEU A 157 -27.48 1.82 -23.53
N VAL A 158 -28.08 2.48 -24.53
CA VAL A 158 -27.42 3.56 -25.30
C VAL A 158 -26.99 4.71 -24.39
N VAL A 159 -27.88 5.16 -23.49
CA VAL A 159 -27.56 6.25 -22.53
C VAL A 159 -26.46 5.81 -21.56
N ALA A 160 -26.54 4.60 -21.02
CA ALA A 160 -25.53 4.07 -20.10
C ALA A 160 -24.16 3.89 -20.77
N LEU A 161 -24.13 3.44 -22.03
CA LEU A 161 -22.90 3.33 -22.84
C LEU A 161 -22.28 4.71 -23.11
N GLY A 162 -23.08 5.73 -23.42
CA GLY A 162 -22.61 7.11 -23.58
C GLY A 162 -21.96 7.65 -22.30
N ILE A 163 -22.64 7.49 -21.15
CA ILE A 163 -22.13 7.89 -19.83
C ILE A 163 -20.85 7.11 -19.47
N ALA A 164 -20.82 5.80 -19.67
CA ALA A 164 -19.65 4.96 -19.40
C ALA A 164 -18.45 5.35 -20.30
N THR A 165 -18.69 5.69 -21.56
CA THR A 165 -17.64 6.13 -22.50
C THR A 165 -17.04 7.47 -22.07
N ALA A 166 -17.88 8.46 -21.74
CA ALA A 166 -17.44 9.75 -21.21
C ALA A 166 -16.69 9.60 -19.87
N TYR A 167 -17.16 8.71 -18.99
CA TYR A 167 -16.50 8.39 -17.73
C TYR A 167 -15.13 7.74 -17.94
N ILE A 168 -15.00 6.74 -18.82
CA ILE A 168 -13.72 6.10 -19.15
C ILE A 168 -12.71 7.11 -19.71
N TRP A 169 -13.14 8.01 -20.58
CA TRP A 169 -12.29 9.09 -21.12
C TRP A 169 -11.75 9.99 -20.00
N LEU A 170 -12.61 10.38 -19.05
CA LEU A 170 -12.23 11.20 -17.91
C LEU A 170 -11.33 10.44 -16.91
N ALA A 171 -11.65 9.18 -16.61
CA ALA A 171 -10.87 8.32 -15.72
C ALA A 171 -9.47 8.01 -16.29
N ARG A 172 -9.36 7.79 -17.60
CA ARG A 172 -8.07 7.68 -18.32
C ARG A 172 -7.24 8.96 -18.17
N ARG A 173 -7.84 10.14 -18.40
CA ARG A 173 -7.17 11.45 -18.21
C ARG A 173 -6.77 11.72 -16.76
N ALA A 174 -7.46 11.14 -15.78
CA ALA A 174 -7.14 11.26 -14.36
C ALA A 174 -6.11 10.24 -13.84
N GLY A 175 -5.84 9.15 -14.58
CA GLY A 175 -5.07 8.00 -14.07
C GLY A 175 -5.85 7.11 -13.09
N GLU A 176 -7.19 7.21 -13.07
CA GLU A 176 -8.09 6.55 -12.10
C GLU A 176 -8.99 5.48 -12.78
N LEU A 177 -8.56 4.98 -13.94
CA LEU A 177 -9.24 3.88 -14.66
C LEU A 177 -9.10 2.55 -13.90
N LYS A 178 -10.21 1.83 -13.75
CA LYS A 178 -10.33 0.55 -13.03
C LYS A 178 -10.72 -0.57 -13.99
N GLN A 179 -10.46 -1.82 -13.59
CA GLN A 179 -10.89 -3.00 -14.34
C GLN A 179 -12.43 -3.05 -14.50
N PHE A 180 -13.18 -2.72 -13.43
CA PHE A 180 -14.64 -2.60 -13.49
C PHE A 180 -15.15 -1.56 -14.49
N ASP A 181 -14.40 -0.51 -14.79
CA ASP A 181 -14.83 0.50 -15.77
C ASP A 181 -14.92 -0.14 -17.16
N ALA A 182 -13.91 -0.94 -17.52
CA ALA A 182 -13.88 -1.68 -18.78
C ALA A 182 -14.94 -2.80 -18.82
N GLY A 183 -15.14 -3.53 -17.71
CA GLY A 183 -16.16 -4.59 -17.62
C GLY A 183 -17.59 -4.05 -17.78
N LEU A 184 -17.94 -3.00 -17.04
CA LEU A 184 -19.26 -2.36 -17.14
C LEU A 184 -19.48 -1.72 -18.51
N TRP A 185 -18.46 -1.10 -19.11
CA TRP A 185 -18.55 -0.59 -20.47
C TRP A 185 -18.77 -1.72 -21.49
N ALA A 186 -18.08 -2.85 -21.36
CA ALA A 186 -18.25 -4.01 -22.24
C ALA A 186 -19.66 -4.60 -22.15
N LEU A 187 -20.25 -4.67 -20.95
CA LEU A 187 -21.65 -5.06 -20.75
C LEU A 187 -22.61 -4.12 -21.51
N PHE A 188 -22.48 -2.80 -21.33
CA PHE A 188 -23.35 -1.85 -22.03
C PHE A 188 -23.11 -1.81 -23.53
N ALA A 189 -21.87 -2.01 -24.00
CA ALA A 189 -21.54 -2.09 -25.42
C ALA A 189 -22.16 -3.33 -26.07
N ALA A 190 -21.99 -4.52 -25.47
CA ALA A 190 -22.57 -5.76 -25.96
C ALA A 190 -24.11 -5.70 -25.98
N GLY A 191 -24.73 -5.19 -24.91
CA GLY A 191 -26.17 -4.97 -24.86
C GLY A 191 -26.67 -3.99 -25.90
N THR A 192 -26.00 -2.85 -26.08
CA THR A 192 -26.37 -1.84 -27.09
C THR A 192 -26.28 -2.40 -28.50
N VAL A 193 -25.19 -3.12 -28.84
CA VAL A 193 -25.03 -3.76 -30.15
C VAL A 193 -26.12 -4.81 -30.37
N ALA A 194 -26.34 -5.72 -29.42
CA ALA A 194 -27.33 -6.80 -29.56
C ALA A 194 -28.78 -6.27 -29.69
N THR A 195 -29.17 -5.29 -28.86
CA THR A 195 -30.53 -4.69 -28.91
C THR A 195 -30.75 -3.77 -30.12
N SER A 196 -29.68 -3.20 -30.69
CA SER A 196 -29.76 -2.40 -31.93
C SER A 196 -29.75 -3.26 -33.19
N ALA A 197 -28.99 -4.36 -33.19
CA ALA A 197 -28.96 -5.36 -34.27
C ALA A 197 -30.15 -6.35 -34.23
N GLY A 198 -31.09 -6.18 -33.30
CA GLY A 198 -32.28 -7.04 -33.18
C GLY A 198 -32.01 -8.47 -32.71
N PHE A 199 -30.85 -8.75 -32.10
CA PHE A 199 -30.46 -10.09 -31.67
C PHE A 199 -31.24 -10.54 -30.43
N ARG A 200 -32.45 -11.07 -30.68
CA ARG A 200 -33.46 -11.44 -29.68
C ARG A 200 -32.94 -12.25 -28.48
N PRO A 201 -32.04 -13.24 -28.62
CA PRO A 201 -31.57 -14.03 -27.47
C PRO A 201 -30.85 -13.19 -26.41
N VAL A 202 -30.06 -12.19 -26.81
CA VAL A 202 -29.36 -11.31 -25.85
C VAL A 202 -30.26 -10.15 -25.41
N ALA A 203 -31.14 -9.64 -26.30
CA ALA A 203 -32.12 -8.63 -25.91
C ALA A 203 -32.99 -9.11 -24.73
N SER A 204 -33.54 -10.33 -24.81
CA SER A 204 -34.37 -10.90 -23.74
C SER A 204 -33.60 -11.18 -22.44
N LEU A 205 -32.28 -11.42 -22.50
CA LEU A 205 -31.43 -11.50 -21.32
C LEU A 205 -31.28 -10.14 -20.62
N PHE A 206 -31.21 -9.02 -21.35
CA PHE A 206 -31.23 -7.69 -20.72
C PHE A 206 -32.63 -7.32 -20.21
N GLU A 207 -33.69 -7.65 -20.95
CA GLU A 207 -35.08 -7.42 -20.53
C GLU A 207 -35.43 -8.17 -19.24
N ARG A 208 -34.98 -9.44 -19.08
CA ARG A 208 -35.34 -10.28 -17.92
C ARG A 208 -34.27 -10.41 -16.84
N TYR A 209 -32.98 -10.43 -17.20
CA TYR A 209 -31.89 -10.82 -16.30
C TYR A 209 -30.84 -9.73 -16.08
N SER A 210 -31.16 -8.46 -16.36
CA SER A 210 -30.25 -7.30 -16.16
C SER A 210 -29.44 -7.30 -14.86
N PRO A 211 -30.02 -7.56 -13.66
CA PRO A 211 -29.24 -7.58 -12.42
C PRO A 211 -28.26 -8.77 -12.37
N ALA A 212 -28.67 -9.94 -12.86
CA ALA A 212 -27.79 -11.11 -12.96
C ALA A 212 -26.64 -10.87 -13.95
N LEU A 213 -26.91 -10.21 -15.08
CA LEU A 213 -25.87 -9.79 -16.03
C LEU A 213 -24.87 -8.80 -15.42
N LEU A 214 -25.34 -7.86 -14.59
CA LEU A 214 -24.47 -6.94 -13.85
C LEU A 214 -23.53 -7.71 -12.91
N PHE A 215 -24.07 -8.53 -12.01
CA PHE A 215 -23.24 -9.27 -11.05
C PHE A 215 -22.33 -10.32 -11.73
N THR A 216 -22.79 -10.95 -12.82
CA THR A 216 -21.95 -11.81 -13.67
C THR A 216 -20.78 -11.02 -14.27
N THR A 217 -21.03 -9.80 -14.76
CA THR A 217 -19.98 -8.92 -15.29
C THR A 217 -18.97 -8.53 -14.21
N LEU A 218 -19.41 -8.25 -12.98
CA LEU A 218 -18.52 -7.98 -11.84
C LEU A 218 -17.68 -9.21 -11.48
N GLY A 219 -18.29 -10.41 -11.42
CA GLY A 219 -17.60 -11.68 -11.16
C GLY A 219 -16.56 -12.02 -12.23
N LEU A 220 -16.93 -11.90 -13.51
CA LEU A 220 -16.02 -12.07 -14.65
C LEU A 220 -14.86 -11.05 -14.60
N THR A 221 -15.16 -9.78 -14.30
CA THR A 221 -14.11 -8.75 -14.18
C THR A 221 -13.17 -9.00 -12.99
N ALA A 222 -13.64 -9.68 -11.95
CA ALA A 222 -12.81 -10.06 -10.81
C ALA A 222 -11.95 -11.30 -11.07
N VAL A 223 -12.45 -12.31 -11.81
CA VAL A 223 -11.78 -13.60 -12.02
C VAL A 223 -10.91 -13.66 -13.28
N VAL A 224 -11.31 -13.02 -14.38
CA VAL A 224 -10.62 -13.13 -15.67
C VAL A 224 -9.21 -12.52 -15.65
N PRO A 225 -8.95 -11.33 -15.07
CA PRO A 225 -7.59 -10.78 -15.05
C PRO A 225 -6.58 -11.68 -14.30
N PRO A 226 -6.87 -12.19 -13.08
CA PRO A 226 -6.01 -13.18 -12.42
C PRO A 226 -5.78 -14.47 -13.22
N LEU A 227 -6.80 -15.02 -13.88
CA LEU A 227 -6.66 -16.22 -14.74
C LEU A 227 -5.75 -15.96 -15.95
N LEU A 228 -5.70 -14.72 -16.45
CA LEU A 228 -4.78 -14.28 -17.50
C LEU A 228 -3.43 -13.77 -16.96
N GLY A 229 -3.06 -14.15 -15.72
CA GLY A 229 -1.79 -13.76 -15.08
C GLY A 229 -1.65 -12.27 -14.75
N ARG A 230 -2.73 -11.48 -14.85
CA ARG A 230 -2.73 -10.03 -14.57
C ARG A 230 -3.07 -9.75 -13.11
N GLU A 231 -2.75 -8.53 -12.67
CA GLU A 231 -3.06 -8.08 -11.31
C GLU A 231 -4.58 -8.14 -11.03
N PRO A 232 -5.01 -8.62 -9.85
CA PRO A 232 -6.41 -8.60 -9.46
C PRO A 232 -6.91 -7.16 -9.22
N PHE A 233 -8.22 -6.94 -9.42
CA PHE A 233 -8.84 -5.62 -9.27
C PHE A 233 -8.60 -4.98 -7.89
N THR A 234 -8.41 -5.79 -6.84
CA THR A 234 -8.20 -5.32 -5.46
C THR A 234 -6.89 -4.54 -5.31
N TYR A 235 -5.87 -4.78 -6.16
CA TYR A 235 -4.60 -4.02 -6.16
C TYR A 235 -4.85 -2.52 -6.30
N TYR A 236 -5.83 -2.11 -7.12
CA TYR A 236 -6.18 -0.69 -7.30
C TYR A 236 -6.53 -0.01 -5.96
N TYR A 237 -7.30 -0.72 -5.11
CA TYR A 237 -7.73 -0.22 -3.82
C TYR A 237 -6.65 -0.39 -2.75
N ALA A 238 -5.93 -1.51 -2.75
CA ALA A 238 -4.91 -1.82 -1.77
C ALA A 238 -3.67 -0.90 -1.90
N ARG A 239 -3.23 -0.60 -3.13
CA ARG A 239 -2.11 0.34 -3.41
C ARG A 239 -2.38 1.78 -2.97
N ARG A 240 -3.64 2.17 -2.78
CA ARG A 240 -4.04 3.50 -2.25
C ARG A 240 -4.10 3.55 -0.72
N GLN A 241 -4.06 2.40 -0.04
CA GLN A 241 -4.25 2.27 1.41
C GLN A 241 -3.00 1.76 2.16
N THR A 242 -2.06 1.14 1.46
CA THR A 242 -0.84 0.55 2.03
C THR A 242 0.41 1.37 1.66
N PRO A 243 1.44 1.46 2.53
CA PRO A 243 2.72 2.08 2.19
C PRO A 243 3.45 1.35 1.04
N PRO A 244 4.26 2.05 0.20
CA PRO A 244 4.95 1.42 -0.93
C PRO A 244 5.85 0.23 -0.58
N TRP A 245 6.56 0.28 0.56
CA TRP A 245 7.38 -0.85 1.03
C TRP A 245 6.53 -2.10 1.32
N GLN A 246 5.32 -1.92 1.86
CA GLN A 246 4.41 -3.03 2.13
C GLN A 246 3.83 -3.62 0.84
N GLN A 247 3.71 -2.84 -0.24
CA GLN A 247 3.24 -3.31 -1.54
C GLN A 247 4.23 -4.23 -2.27
N ARG A 248 5.50 -4.26 -1.82
CA ARG A 248 6.57 -5.14 -2.33
C ARG A 248 6.58 -6.53 -1.69
N LEU A 249 5.87 -6.71 -0.57
CA LEU A 249 5.85 -7.95 0.20
C LEU A 249 4.98 -9.05 -0.44
N PRO A 250 5.38 -10.34 -0.36
CA PRO A 250 4.58 -11.44 -0.90
C PRO A 250 3.21 -11.58 -0.22
N GLU A 251 3.09 -11.21 1.06
CA GLU A 251 1.83 -11.16 1.81
C GLU A 251 0.83 -10.21 1.16
N PHE A 252 1.29 -9.06 0.66
CA PHE A 252 0.42 -8.10 -0.02
C PHE A 252 -0.18 -8.72 -1.29
N ALA A 253 0.60 -9.46 -2.07
CA ALA A 253 0.11 -10.19 -3.22
C ALA A 253 -0.87 -11.31 -2.82
N ALA A 254 -0.52 -12.10 -1.81
CA ALA A 254 -1.34 -13.23 -1.33
C ALA A 254 -2.69 -12.79 -0.76
N ILE A 255 -2.71 -11.80 0.14
CA ILE A 255 -3.94 -11.23 0.72
C ILE A 255 -4.85 -10.68 -0.38
N ASN A 256 -4.29 -10.01 -1.39
CA ASN A 256 -5.08 -9.49 -2.52
C ASN A 256 -5.68 -10.61 -3.40
N ARG A 257 -4.95 -11.71 -3.63
CA ARG A 257 -5.48 -12.90 -4.33
C ARG A 257 -6.64 -13.52 -3.55
N VAL A 258 -6.49 -13.74 -2.24
CA VAL A 258 -7.54 -14.30 -1.37
C VAL A 258 -8.76 -13.37 -1.30
N MET A 259 -8.54 -12.06 -1.12
CA MET A 259 -9.60 -11.05 -1.19
C MET A 259 -10.35 -11.09 -2.52
N THR A 260 -9.64 -11.28 -3.64
CA THR A 260 -10.26 -11.37 -4.96
C THR A 260 -11.10 -12.64 -5.12
N GLY A 261 -10.59 -13.80 -4.68
CA GLY A 261 -11.37 -15.05 -4.67
C GLY A 261 -12.65 -14.94 -3.85
N TYR A 262 -12.59 -14.26 -2.69
CA TYR A 262 -13.77 -13.96 -1.88
C TYR A 262 -14.78 -13.06 -2.63
N TRP A 263 -14.32 -11.99 -3.30
CA TRP A 263 -15.19 -11.15 -4.13
C TRP A 263 -15.77 -11.88 -5.34
N VAL A 264 -15.02 -12.80 -5.97
CA VAL A 264 -15.52 -13.67 -7.05
C VAL A 264 -16.69 -14.53 -6.55
N LEU A 265 -16.55 -15.16 -5.38
CA LEU A 265 -17.65 -15.91 -4.75
C LEU A 265 -18.86 -15.01 -4.46
N VAL A 266 -18.64 -13.82 -3.88
CA VAL A 266 -19.70 -12.84 -3.60
C VAL A 266 -20.46 -12.44 -4.87
N PHE A 267 -19.75 -12.10 -5.95
CA PHE A 267 -20.39 -11.66 -7.19
C PHE A 267 -21.13 -12.78 -7.93
N PHE A 268 -20.58 -14.00 -8.01
CA PHE A 268 -21.30 -15.11 -8.66
C PHE A 268 -22.48 -15.59 -7.80
N THR A 269 -22.41 -15.53 -6.47
CA THR A 269 -23.56 -15.79 -5.59
C THR A 269 -24.64 -14.71 -5.77
N ALA A 270 -24.26 -13.44 -5.85
CA ALA A 270 -25.16 -12.33 -6.14
C ALA A 270 -25.83 -12.46 -7.54
N ALA A 271 -25.09 -12.94 -8.53
CA ALA A 271 -25.62 -13.25 -9.86
C ALA A 271 -26.61 -14.42 -9.84
N GLY A 272 -26.30 -15.49 -9.12
CA GLY A 272 -27.19 -16.64 -8.93
C GLY A 272 -28.52 -16.27 -8.26
N LEU A 273 -28.47 -15.47 -7.19
CA LEU A 273 -29.66 -14.93 -6.53
C LEU A 273 -30.51 -14.07 -7.49
N ALA A 274 -29.88 -13.19 -8.26
CA ALA A 274 -30.56 -12.38 -9.26
C ALA A 274 -31.16 -13.19 -10.43
N ALA A 275 -30.58 -14.36 -10.73
CA ALA A 275 -31.06 -15.27 -11.77
C ALA A 275 -32.17 -16.21 -11.30
N SER A 276 -32.24 -16.57 -10.00
CA SER A 276 -33.22 -17.53 -9.49
C SER A 276 -34.64 -16.97 -9.39
N ALA A 277 -34.80 -15.65 -9.21
CA ALA A 277 -36.11 -14.98 -9.22
C ALA A 277 -36.00 -13.59 -9.87
N PRO A 278 -35.91 -13.52 -11.23
CA PRO A 278 -35.62 -12.29 -11.96
C PRO A 278 -36.71 -11.20 -11.88
N THR A 279 -37.88 -11.50 -11.31
CA THR A 279 -39.00 -10.57 -11.15
C THR A 279 -39.25 -10.13 -9.70
N ASP A 280 -38.61 -10.74 -8.69
CA ASP A 280 -38.73 -10.27 -7.30
C ASP A 280 -37.62 -9.24 -7.02
N TRP A 281 -38.01 -8.04 -6.57
CA TRP A 281 -37.10 -6.98 -6.12
C TRP A 281 -36.18 -7.44 -4.98
N ARG A 282 -36.59 -8.42 -4.18
CA ARG A 282 -35.76 -9.01 -3.11
C ARG A 282 -34.55 -9.73 -3.69
N PHE A 283 -34.75 -10.52 -4.75
CA PHE A 283 -33.71 -11.33 -5.37
C PHE A 283 -32.90 -10.55 -6.41
N THR A 284 -33.50 -9.56 -7.07
CA THR A 284 -32.82 -8.71 -8.06
C THR A 284 -32.08 -7.51 -7.44
N ALA A 285 -32.55 -6.99 -6.30
CA ALA A 285 -31.96 -5.82 -5.65
C ALA A 285 -31.56 -6.07 -4.18
N LEU A 286 -32.45 -6.54 -3.30
CA LEU A 286 -32.17 -6.55 -1.85
C LEU A 286 -31.03 -7.51 -1.46
N PHE A 287 -31.17 -8.81 -1.72
CA PHE A 287 -30.22 -9.81 -1.28
C PHE A 287 -28.85 -9.71 -1.98
N PRO A 288 -28.74 -9.47 -3.31
CA PRO A 288 -27.46 -9.26 -3.97
C PRO A 288 -26.68 -8.05 -3.42
N ASN A 289 -27.37 -6.94 -3.14
CA ASN A 289 -26.73 -5.75 -2.57
C ASN A 289 -26.42 -5.92 -1.08
N LEU A 290 -27.25 -6.62 -0.30
CA LEU A 290 -26.95 -6.95 1.09
C LEU A 290 -25.72 -7.88 1.19
N LEU A 291 -25.57 -8.83 0.28
CA LEU A 291 -24.37 -9.67 0.18
C LEU A 291 -23.14 -8.84 -0.23
N THR A 292 -23.27 -7.99 -1.25
CA THR A 292 -22.18 -7.16 -1.80
C THR A 292 -21.69 -6.09 -0.81
N PHE A 293 -22.61 -5.33 -0.19
CA PHE A 293 -22.26 -4.24 0.73
C PHE A 293 -22.18 -4.67 2.20
N GLY A 294 -22.86 -5.74 2.59
CA GLY A 294 -22.72 -6.33 3.92
C GLY A 294 -21.48 -7.23 4.01
N ALA A 295 -21.54 -8.42 3.42
CA ALA A 295 -20.46 -9.39 3.51
C ALA A 295 -19.20 -8.93 2.74
N GLY A 296 -19.36 -8.51 1.48
CA GLY A 296 -18.27 -8.05 0.61
C GLY A 296 -17.43 -6.92 1.23
N MET A 297 -18.06 -5.79 1.56
CA MET A 297 -17.33 -4.63 2.10
C MET A 297 -16.72 -4.91 3.49
N THR A 298 -17.41 -5.61 4.39
CA THR A 298 -16.90 -5.88 5.75
C THR A 298 -15.69 -6.82 5.74
N ALA A 299 -15.58 -7.74 4.76
CA ALA A 299 -14.42 -8.60 4.58
C ALA A 299 -13.11 -7.81 4.43
N THR A 300 -13.16 -6.60 3.85
CA THR A 300 -12.02 -5.66 3.78
C THR A 300 -11.38 -5.39 5.15
N TRP A 301 -12.13 -5.51 6.26
CA TRP A 301 -11.64 -5.24 7.61
C TRP A 301 -11.20 -6.49 8.39
N TRP A 302 -11.75 -7.68 8.09
CA TRP A 302 -11.45 -8.91 8.84
C TRP A 302 -10.64 -9.93 8.06
N LEU A 303 -10.85 -10.08 6.74
CA LEU A 303 -10.18 -11.11 5.94
C LEU A 303 -8.65 -10.95 5.88
N PRO A 304 -8.06 -9.75 5.76
CA PRO A 304 -6.61 -9.58 5.84
C PRO A 304 -6.03 -9.92 7.22
N LEU A 305 -6.77 -9.65 8.29
CA LEU A 305 -6.35 -9.96 9.67
C LEU A 305 -6.48 -11.46 9.97
N LEU A 306 -7.51 -12.12 9.42
CA LEU A 306 -7.68 -13.56 9.50
C LEU A 306 -6.57 -14.28 8.71
N TYR A 307 -6.25 -13.82 7.49
CA TYR A 307 -5.15 -14.36 6.70
C TYR A 307 -3.83 -14.30 7.47
N LEU A 308 -3.45 -13.13 8.00
CA LEU A 308 -2.20 -12.95 8.77
C LEU A 308 -2.18 -13.71 10.12
N LYS A 309 -3.33 -14.14 10.63
CA LYS A 309 -3.42 -15.00 11.83
C LYS A 309 -3.26 -16.49 11.48
N LEU A 310 -3.78 -16.93 10.33
CA LEU A 310 -3.68 -18.32 9.85
C LEU A 310 -2.34 -18.61 9.17
N PHE A 311 -1.78 -17.60 8.50
CA PHE A 311 -0.52 -17.61 7.80
C PHE A 311 0.35 -16.45 8.33
N PRO A 312 0.94 -16.60 9.53
CA PRO A 312 1.85 -15.60 10.07
C PRO A 312 3.07 -15.48 9.14
N PRO A 313 3.46 -14.26 8.70
CA PRO A 313 4.58 -14.08 7.79
C PRO A 313 5.92 -14.30 8.49
N GLU A 314 6.89 -14.81 7.74
CA GLU A 314 8.29 -14.84 8.17
C GLU A 314 8.90 -13.43 8.24
N LEU A 315 10.02 -13.30 8.94
CA LEU A 315 10.79 -12.06 8.96
C LEU A 315 11.31 -11.73 7.54
N PRO A 316 11.00 -10.55 6.98
CA PRO A 316 11.37 -10.21 5.62
C PRO A 316 12.87 -10.42 5.32
N THR A 317 13.17 -10.87 4.11
CA THR A 317 14.54 -11.09 3.62
C THR A 317 15.23 -9.79 3.20
N ALA A 318 14.47 -8.76 2.84
CA ALA A 318 14.96 -7.46 2.40
C ALA A 318 15.05 -6.44 3.56
N ILE A 319 16.01 -5.53 3.49
CA ILE A 319 16.30 -4.57 4.57
C ILE A 319 15.24 -3.47 4.69
N GLU A 320 14.66 -3.00 3.57
CA GLU A 320 13.63 -1.96 3.60
C GLU A 320 12.41 -2.41 4.42
N PRO A 321 11.77 -3.58 4.16
CA PRO A 321 10.65 -4.02 4.98
C PRO A 321 11.01 -4.37 6.43
N LEU A 322 12.26 -4.77 6.73
CA LEU A 322 12.70 -4.96 8.12
C LEU A 322 12.72 -3.63 8.89
N LEU A 323 13.46 -2.63 8.38
CA LEU A 323 13.58 -1.31 9.02
C LEU A 323 12.25 -0.54 9.00
N MET A 324 11.50 -0.60 7.89
CA MET A 324 10.17 -0.01 7.82
C MET A 324 9.13 -0.77 8.66
N GLY A 325 9.37 -2.05 8.94
CA GLY A 325 8.53 -2.92 9.77
C GLY A 325 8.72 -2.75 11.28
N MET A 326 9.82 -2.15 11.77
CA MET A 326 10.10 -2.00 13.22
C MET A 326 8.93 -1.49 14.08
N PRO A 327 8.07 -0.53 13.65
CA PRO A 327 6.90 -0.12 14.44
C PRO A 327 5.86 -1.21 14.74
N LEU A 328 5.93 -2.38 14.09
CA LEU A 328 5.08 -3.54 14.35
C LEU A 328 5.58 -4.39 15.53
N ALA A 329 6.89 -4.31 15.84
CA ALA A 329 7.54 -5.05 16.93
C ALA A 329 7.75 -4.21 18.21
N PHE A 330 7.32 -2.94 18.19
CA PHE A 330 7.56 -1.97 19.27
C PHE A 330 6.71 -2.23 20.52
N ASP A 331 7.33 -2.57 21.64
CA ASP A 331 6.65 -2.66 22.94
C ASP A 331 6.44 -1.26 23.55
N ARG A 332 5.23 -0.74 23.35
CA ARG A 332 4.74 0.51 23.93
C ARG A 332 4.81 0.55 25.46
N LYS A 333 4.75 -0.58 26.17
CA LYS A 333 4.88 -0.62 27.64
C LYS A 333 6.34 -0.43 28.05
N ALA A 334 7.26 -1.16 27.42
CA ALA A 334 8.69 -1.03 27.68
C ALA A 334 9.19 0.39 27.36
N ALA A 335 8.67 1.00 26.30
CA ALA A 335 9.10 2.33 25.88
C ALA A 335 8.60 3.49 26.76
N GLY A 336 7.46 3.37 27.45
CA GLY A 336 6.91 4.42 28.31
C GLY A 336 6.82 5.79 27.62
N ASP A 337 7.38 6.81 28.28
CA ASP A 337 7.52 8.19 27.76
C ASP A 337 8.79 8.42 26.92
N GLY A 338 9.50 7.34 26.57
CA GLY A 338 10.73 7.35 25.78
C GLY A 338 10.61 8.13 24.47
N ARG A 339 11.71 8.79 24.11
CA ARG A 339 11.86 9.57 22.88
C ARG A 339 13.23 9.29 22.25
N ALA A 340 13.24 9.07 20.94
CA ALA A 340 14.46 9.02 20.13
C ALA A 340 14.14 9.11 18.63
N VAL A 341 15.09 9.60 17.86
CA VAL A 341 15.16 9.52 16.41
C VAL A 341 16.40 8.70 16.04
N ILE A 342 16.19 7.44 15.65
CA ILE A 342 17.25 6.50 15.26
C ILE A 342 17.32 6.48 13.74
N GLN A 343 18.44 6.88 13.15
CA GLN A 343 18.71 6.72 11.72
C GLN A 343 19.52 5.44 11.47
N PHE A 344 19.17 4.73 10.41
CA PHE A 344 19.93 3.61 9.87
C PHE A 344 20.51 4.04 8.52
N ARG A 345 21.83 3.96 8.39
CA ARG A 345 22.55 4.10 7.12
C ARG A 345 23.04 2.73 6.70
N VAL A 346 22.31 2.13 5.79
CA VAL A 346 22.58 0.78 5.26
C VAL A 346 23.58 0.88 4.12
N SER A 347 24.63 0.07 4.15
CA SER A 347 25.56 -0.17 3.05
C SER A 347 25.41 -1.60 2.51
N GLY A 348 26.10 -1.93 1.41
CA GLY A 348 26.02 -3.25 0.77
C GLY A 348 25.02 -3.28 -0.39
N ALA A 349 24.41 -4.45 -0.64
CA ALA A 349 23.59 -4.67 -1.83
C ALA A 349 22.25 -3.91 -1.79
N GLU A 350 21.67 -3.75 -0.60
CA GLU A 350 20.42 -3.03 -0.37
C GLU A 350 20.66 -1.67 0.33
N ALA A 351 21.67 -0.92 -0.13
CA ALA A 351 22.08 0.34 0.51
C ALA A 351 20.95 1.42 0.51
N GLY A 352 20.84 2.16 1.62
CA GLY A 352 19.86 3.24 1.79
C GLY A 352 19.84 3.85 3.20
N ASP A 353 19.40 5.10 3.32
CA ASP A 353 19.09 5.73 4.61
C ASP A 353 17.61 5.49 4.98
N TYR A 354 17.35 5.16 6.24
CA TYR A 354 16.02 5.02 6.85
C TYR A 354 16.05 5.66 8.24
N HIS A 355 14.90 6.02 8.82
CA HIS A 355 14.86 6.38 10.24
C HIS A 355 13.57 5.98 10.95
N VAL A 356 13.71 5.69 12.24
CA VAL A 356 12.62 5.39 13.17
C VAL A 356 12.52 6.52 14.18
N ARG A 357 11.29 6.98 14.47
CA ARG A 357 11.00 7.89 15.56
C ARG A 357 10.15 7.20 16.61
N VAL A 358 10.63 7.21 17.84
CA VAL A 358 9.89 6.86 19.05
C VAL A 358 9.52 8.14 19.77
N GLU A 359 8.24 8.33 20.07
CA GLU A 359 7.72 9.50 20.80
C GLU A 359 6.34 9.19 21.41
N GLY A 360 6.16 9.46 22.71
CA GLY A 360 4.86 9.36 23.41
C GLY A 360 4.27 7.94 23.43
N GLY A 361 5.13 6.93 23.55
CA GLY A 361 4.75 5.54 23.36
C GLY A 361 4.21 5.23 21.96
N THR A 362 4.68 5.92 20.91
CA THR A 362 4.40 5.57 19.51
C THR A 362 5.69 5.48 18.72
N CYS A 363 5.81 4.44 17.89
CA CYS A 363 6.91 4.24 16.95
C CYS A 363 6.44 4.49 15.52
N ARG A 364 7.29 5.10 14.68
CA ARG A 364 7.03 5.34 13.25
C ARG A 364 8.32 5.23 12.45
N SER A 365 8.26 4.54 11.32
CA SER A 365 9.36 4.38 10.37
C SER A 365 9.19 5.28 9.15
N PHE A 366 10.32 5.70 8.57
CA PHE A 366 10.41 6.58 7.41
C PHE A 366 11.60 6.17 6.53
N ALA A 367 11.43 6.25 5.21
CA ALA A 367 12.54 6.13 4.28
C ALA A 367 13.25 7.49 4.11
N GLY A 368 14.56 7.46 3.90
CA GLY A 368 15.43 8.64 3.87
C GLY A 368 16.00 9.01 5.25
N PRO A 369 17.00 9.91 5.29
CA PRO A 369 17.69 10.31 6.50
C PRO A 369 16.80 11.11 7.47
N ALA A 370 17.18 11.12 8.74
CA ALA A 370 16.56 11.97 9.76
C ALA A 370 17.08 13.42 9.64
N PRO A 371 16.24 14.45 9.82
CA PRO A 371 16.71 15.84 9.87
C PRO A 371 17.58 16.17 11.08
N ALA A 372 17.36 15.43 12.18
CA ALA A 372 18.15 15.45 13.41
C ALA A 372 17.99 14.06 14.06
N PRO A 373 18.95 13.14 13.88
CA PRO A 373 18.99 11.88 14.62
C PRO A 373 19.65 12.08 15.99
N ASP A 374 19.13 11.36 17.00
CA ASP A 374 19.78 11.23 18.31
C ASP A 374 20.83 10.09 18.28
N LEU A 375 20.63 9.11 17.40
CA LEU A 375 21.52 7.97 17.15
C LEU A 375 21.53 7.66 15.64
N VAL A 376 22.71 7.38 15.09
CA VAL A 376 22.92 6.92 13.70
C VAL A 376 23.63 5.57 13.72
N VAL A 377 23.04 4.57 13.07
CA VAL A 377 23.56 3.20 12.95
C VAL A 377 24.11 3.00 11.54
N HIS A 378 25.43 2.81 11.41
CA HIS A 378 26.13 2.59 10.15
C HIS A 378 26.40 1.09 9.98
N THR A 379 25.61 0.40 9.14
CA THR A 379 25.58 -1.08 9.12
C THR A 379 25.49 -1.66 7.70
N PRO A 380 26.22 -2.74 7.36
CA PRO A 380 25.96 -3.52 6.16
C PRO A 380 24.57 -4.17 6.21
N ASP A 381 23.90 -4.25 5.07
CA ASP A 381 22.59 -4.91 4.94
C ASP A 381 22.62 -6.35 5.46
N THR A 382 23.69 -7.09 5.16
CA THR A 382 23.92 -8.47 5.62
C THR A 382 24.07 -8.59 7.14
N VAL A 383 24.69 -7.61 7.80
CA VAL A 383 24.87 -7.58 9.27
C VAL A 383 23.53 -7.30 9.95
N TRP A 384 22.81 -6.26 9.50
CA TRP A 384 21.53 -5.92 10.12
C TRP A 384 20.44 -6.97 9.87
N LYS A 385 20.42 -7.61 8.70
CA LYS A 385 19.52 -8.75 8.42
C LYS A 385 19.71 -9.89 9.42
N ARG A 386 20.95 -10.22 9.79
CA ARG A 386 21.25 -11.25 10.80
C ARG A 386 20.83 -10.81 12.21
N ILE A 387 21.13 -9.58 12.61
CA ILE A 387 20.74 -9.02 13.93
C ILE A 387 19.21 -9.04 14.08
N ALA A 388 18.48 -8.56 13.09
CA ALA A 388 17.01 -8.54 13.09
C ALA A 388 16.35 -9.93 13.13
N ARG A 389 17.12 -11.00 12.90
CA ARG A 389 16.69 -12.41 12.93
C ARG A 389 17.17 -13.17 14.17
N GLY A 390 18.05 -12.56 14.99
CA GLY A 390 18.73 -13.25 16.09
C GLY A 390 19.85 -14.20 15.64
N GLU A 391 20.29 -14.11 14.38
CA GLU A 391 21.39 -14.89 13.79
C GLU A 391 22.77 -14.28 14.12
N LEU A 392 22.79 -13.15 14.83
CA LEU A 392 23.96 -12.39 15.26
C LEU A 392 23.54 -11.50 16.44
N ASP A 393 24.32 -11.49 17.52
CA ASP A 393 24.05 -10.59 18.65
C ASP A 393 24.44 -9.14 18.32
N GLY A 394 23.57 -8.19 18.67
CA GLY A 394 23.76 -6.77 18.36
C GLY A 394 24.86 -6.08 19.19
N GLY A 395 25.09 -6.55 20.43
CA GLY A 395 26.17 -6.05 21.28
C GLY A 395 27.53 -6.59 20.85
N GLN A 396 27.61 -7.89 20.55
CA GLN A 396 28.83 -8.51 20.02
C GLN A 396 29.21 -7.93 18.67
N ALA A 397 28.26 -7.79 17.73
CA ALA A 397 28.54 -7.23 16.40
C ALA A 397 28.99 -5.77 16.40
N LEU A 398 28.72 -5.01 17.47
CA LEU A 398 29.27 -3.67 17.67
C LEU A 398 30.71 -3.73 18.21
N GLN A 399 30.98 -4.63 19.16
CA GLN A 399 32.33 -4.86 19.70
C GLN A 399 33.30 -5.39 18.63
N ASP A 400 32.82 -6.30 17.78
CA ASP A 400 33.53 -6.84 16.62
C ASP A 400 33.69 -5.82 15.46
N GLY A 401 33.08 -4.64 15.57
CA GLY A 401 33.14 -3.58 14.55
C GLY A 401 32.39 -3.88 13.25
N LEU A 402 31.55 -4.92 13.21
CA LEU A 402 30.75 -5.32 12.03
C LEU A 402 29.73 -4.25 11.62
N TYR A 403 29.28 -3.45 12.59
CA TYR A 403 28.61 -2.17 12.36
C TYR A 403 29.14 -1.11 13.33
N ARG A 404 28.79 0.15 13.11
CA ARG A 404 29.20 1.29 13.94
C ARG A 404 28.01 2.16 14.31
N VAL A 405 28.15 2.94 15.38
CA VAL A 405 27.13 3.90 15.84
C VAL A 405 27.73 5.27 16.14
N GLU A 406 26.95 6.31 15.90
CA GLU A 406 27.29 7.72 16.17
C GLU A 406 26.10 8.37 16.91
N GLY A 407 26.34 9.12 18.00
CA GLY A 407 25.27 9.76 18.80
C GLY A 407 25.12 9.18 20.21
N ASP A 408 23.92 9.26 20.79
CA ASP A 408 23.64 8.84 22.17
C ASP A 408 23.55 7.30 22.30
N LEU A 409 24.57 6.69 22.90
CA LEU A 409 24.59 5.25 23.20
C LEU A 409 23.49 4.80 24.17
N ALA A 410 22.93 5.71 24.98
CA ALA A 410 21.79 5.39 25.83
C ALA A 410 20.48 5.23 25.03
N VAL A 411 20.43 5.67 23.76
CA VAL A 411 19.35 5.31 22.83
C VAL A 411 19.51 3.89 22.32
N LEU A 412 20.75 3.40 22.11
CA LEU A 412 21.00 2.04 21.64
C LEU A 412 20.54 1.01 22.69
N ALA A 413 20.90 1.19 23.95
CA ALA A 413 20.45 0.30 25.04
C ALA A 413 18.91 0.27 25.18
N LYS A 414 18.25 1.43 25.03
CA LYS A 414 16.78 1.53 25.04
C LYS A 414 16.14 0.88 23.81
N MET A 415 16.79 0.90 22.65
CA MET A 415 16.29 0.24 21.44
C MET A 415 16.10 -1.26 21.68
N ASP A 416 17.06 -1.92 22.34
CA ASP A 416 16.93 -3.34 22.69
C ASP A 416 15.74 -3.58 23.64
N GLU A 417 15.52 -2.71 24.63
CA GLU A 417 14.34 -2.77 25.52
C GLU A 417 13.02 -2.57 24.77
N TRP A 418 12.99 -1.70 23.75
CA TRP A 418 11.77 -1.33 23.01
C TRP A 418 11.35 -2.33 21.93
N PHE A 419 12.27 -3.14 21.41
CA PHE A 419 12.01 -4.08 20.31
C PHE A 419 12.24 -5.56 20.69
N THR A 420 12.73 -5.85 21.90
CA THR A 420 12.78 -7.21 22.45
C THR A 420 11.36 -7.71 22.78
N PRO A 421 10.93 -8.91 22.30
CA PRO A 421 9.67 -9.50 22.72
C PRO A 421 9.69 -9.87 24.22
N PRO A 422 8.56 -9.78 24.94
CA PRO A 422 8.50 -9.99 26.39
C PRO A 422 9.17 -11.29 26.87
N ARG A 423 9.89 -11.19 28.00
CA ARG A 423 10.57 -12.32 28.67
C ARG A 423 9.54 -13.43 28.96
N GLY A 424 9.67 -14.53 28.21
CA GLY A 424 8.66 -15.59 28.10
C GLY A 424 8.62 -16.20 26.69
N ALA A 425 8.93 -15.42 25.65
CA ALA A 425 9.11 -15.92 24.27
C ALA A 425 10.57 -16.34 23.94
N ARG A 426 11.51 -16.14 24.87
CA ARG A 426 12.93 -16.49 24.70
C ARG A 426 13.10 -17.99 24.98
N ARG A 427 13.41 -18.78 23.95
CA ARG A 427 13.61 -20.24 24.06
C ARG A 427 14.78 -20.57 24.97
N THR A 428 14.57 -21.48 25.92
CA THR A 428 15.62 -22.24 26.61
C THR A 428 15.90 -23.51 25.80
N GLY A 429 17.13 -23.70 25.31
CA GLY A 429 17.53 -24.88 24.53
C GLY A 429 17.24 -24.78 23.03
#